data_AF-A0A2R6GVX8-F1
#
_entry.id   AF-A0A2R6GVX8-F1
#
_cell.length_a   1.000
_cell.length_b   1.000
_cell.length_c   1.000
_cell.angle_alpha   90.00
_cell.angle_beta   90.00
_cell.angle_gamma   90.00
#
_symmetry.space_group_name_H-M   'P 1'
#
loop_
_entity.id
_entity.type
_entity.pdbx_description
1 polymer ?
#
loop_
_entity_poly.entity_id
_entity_poly.type
_entity_poly.pdbx_seq_one_letter_code
_entity_poly.pdbx_strand_id
1 'polypeptide(L)'
;MRLPNSTRRAQTTLPAVAVALVLLTLVTALALGLADSTIASAERTPDERRVAAATAERLVAADGPIAERANVLNGSRVDAFDGTALRNEVPATAGYGVEVTLDGDTVATTGDATRGTTMRRLVLVEWTDRRTVDPGSRRVTLPRRATGVTVTFSPSGAPIRTMRVNDQVRLHNDTGLQGTYAVDLTPYRTTRIEFQTPDTVTEGDVTITYETPRTTKRALSVTVDA
;
A
#
# COMPACT_ATOMS: atom_id res chain seq x y z
N MET A 1 -28.32 29.09 -89.37
CA MET A 1 -28.29 28.16 -88.23
C MET A 1 -26.83 28.03 -87.78
N ARG A 2 -26.45 28.66 -86.65
CA ARG A 2 -25.12 28.59 -86.02
C ARG A 2 -25.31 28.68 -84.50
N LEU A 3 -24.79 27.70 -83.77
CA LEU A 3 -24.39 27.76 -82.36
C LEU A 3 -22.96 27.18 -82.30
N PRO A 4 -22.10 27.47 -81.30
CA PRO A 4 -22.33 28.21 -80.05
C PRO A 4 -21.24 29.25 -79.69
N ASN A 5 -21.55 30.14 -78.75
CA ASN A 5 -20.55 30.84 -77.92
C ASN A 5 -20.71 30.32 -76.48
N SER A 6 -19.85 29.39 -76.06
CA SER A 6 -19.86 28.74 -74.73
C SER A 6 -18.68 29.16 -73.84
N THR A 7 -18.03 30.28 -74.13
CA THR A 7 -16.78 30.69 -73.46
C THR A 7 -16.99 31.32 -72.06
N ARG A 8 -18.24 31.62 -71.65
CA ARG A 8 -18.54 32.28 -70.36
C ARG A 8 -18.73 31.35 -69.16
N ARG A 9 -18.93 30.04 -69.35
CA ARG A 9 -19.17 29.08 -68.25
C ARG A 9 -17.92 28.49 -67.61
N ALA A 10 -16.76 28.58 -68.26
CA ALA A 10 -15.52 27.97 -67.77
C ALA A 10 -14.80 28.81 -66.70
N GLN A 11 -15.12 30.10 -66.55
CA GLN A 11 -14.41 31.01 -65.63
C GLN A 11 -15.12 31.27 -64.30
N THR A 12 -16.40 30.95 -64.17
CA THR A 12 -17.16 31.14 -62.91
C THR A 12 -16.99 29.97 -61.93
N THR A 13 -16.43 28.85 -62.39
CA THR A 13 -16.25 27.63 -61.57
C THR A 13 -14.91 27.57 -60.85
N LEU A 14 -13.90 28.31 -61.31
CA LEU A 14 -12.57 28.37 -60.69
C LEU A 14 -12.60 28.79 -59.19
N PRO A 15 -13.28 29.88 -58.80
CA PRO A 15 -13.35 30.25 -57.38
C PRO A 15 -14.15 29.24 -56.55
N ALA A 16 -15.18 28.61 -57.12
CA ALA A 16 -15.94 27.56 -56.44
C ALA A 16 -15.09 26.31 -56.18
N VAL A 17 -14.26 25.90 -57.15
CA VAL A 17 -13.31 24.80 -56.99
C VAL A 17 -12.24 25.14 -55.95
N ALA A 18 -11.71 26.38 -55.96
CA ALA A 18 -10.74 26.81 -54.96
C ALA A 18 -11.31 26.76 -53.54
N VAL A 19 -12.54 27.25 -53.35
CA VAL A 19 -13.24 27.16 -52.05
C VAL A 19 -13.48 25.72 -51.63
N ALA A 20 -13.93 24.86 -52.56
CA ALA A 20 -14.13 23.44 -52.28
C ALA A 20 -12.82 22.75 -51.86
N LEU A 21 -11.70 23.09 -52.50
CA LEU A 21 -10.39 22.55 -52.16
C LEU A 21 -9.93 22.99 -50.77
N VAL A 22 -10.11 24.26 -50.41
CA VAL A 22 -9.79 24.79 -49.08
C VAL A 22 -10.64 24.14 -48.00
N LEU A 23 -11.94 23.96 -48.24
CA LEU A 23 -12.82 23.26 -47.30
C LEU A 23 -12.41 21.81 -47.14
N LEU A 24 -12.04 21.13 -48.24
CA LEU A 24 -11.57 19.75 -48.19
C LEU A 24 -10.27 19.62 -47.39
N THR A 25 -9.29 20.53 -47.57
CA THR A 25 -8.06 20.51 -46.76
C THR A 25 -8.33 20.79 -45.30
N LEU A 26 -9.24 21.73 -44.97
CA LEU A 26 -9.65 21.99 -43.58
C LEU A 26 -10.28 20.76 -42.93
N VAL A 27 -11.22 20.11 -43.61
CA VAL A 27 -11.87 18.89 -43.11
C VAL A 27 -10.86 17.76 -42.96
N THR A 28 -9.94 17.59 -43.91
CA THR A 28 -8.88 16.57 -43.86
C THR A 28 -7.93 16.82 -42.68
N ALA A 29 -7.50 18.07 -42.46
CA ALA A 29 -6.63 18.42 -41.33
C ALA A 29 -7.33 18.21 -39.98
N LEU A 30 -8.61 18.54 -39.86
CA LEU A 30 -9.41 18.24 -38.68
C LEU A 30 -9.54 16.73 -38.45
N ALA A 31 -9.82 15.96 -39.50
CA ALA A 31 -9.94 14.51 -39.40
C ALA A 31 -8.61 13.85 -38.98
N LEU A 32 -7.48 14.29 -39.55
CA LEU A 32 -6.15 13.82 -39.19
C LEU A 32 -5.80 14.20 -37.74
N GLY A 33 -6.05 15.44 -37.31
CA GLY A 33 -5.80 15.85 -35.93
C GLY A 33 -6.64 15.08 -34.91
N LEU A 34 -7.90 14.79 -35.23
CA LEU A 34 -8.75 13.93 -34.39
C LEU A 34 -8.23 12.49 -34.37
N ALA A 35 -7.82 11.94 -35.51
CA ALA A 35 -7.26 10.59 -35.58
C ALA A 35 -5.92 10.47 -34.82
N ASP A 36 -5.03 11.45 -34.93
CA ASP A 36 -3.76 11.44 -34.18
C ASP A 36 -3.98 11.53 -32.68
N SER A 37 -4.96 12.33 -32.23
CA SER A 37 -5.30 12.43 -30.81
C SER A 37 -5.90 11.13 -30.25
N THR A 38 -6.69 10.40 -31.05
CA THR A 38 -7.26 9.12 -30.63
C THR A 38 -6.23 8.01 -30.66
N ILE A 39 -5.32 7.99 -31.63
CA ILE A 39 -4.20 7.04 -31.69
C ILE A 39 -3.25 7.28 -30.51
N ALA A 40 -2.83 8.52 -30.27
CA ALA A 40 -1.95 8.85 -29.14
C ALA A 40 -2.58 8.52 -27.78
N SER A 41 -3.88 8.75 -27.61
CA SER A 41 -4.60 8.34 -26.39
C SER A 41 -4.70 6.81 -26.26
N ALA A 42 -4.97 6.11 -27.36
CA ALA A 42 -5.07 4.66 -27.39
C ALA A 42 -3.74 3.94 -27.16
N GLU A 43 -2.60 4.56 -27.50
CA GLU A 43 -1.26 4.06 -27.21
C GLU A 43 -0.86 4.29 -25.75
N ARG A 44 -1.28 5.39 -25.13
CA ARG A 44 -0.98 5.70 -23.72
C ARG A 44 -1.74 4.80 -22.73
N THR A 45 -3.01 4.52 -22.98
CA THR A 45 -3.84 3.75 -22.01
C THR A 45 -3.30 2.34 -21.69
N PRO A 46 -2.78 1.55 -22.66
CA PRO A 46 -2.15 0.26 -22.38
C PRO A 46 -0.90 0.36 -21.52
N ASP A 47 -0.04 1.36 -21.75
CA ASP A 47 1.19 1.55 -20.99
C ASP A 47 0.91 2.10 -19.59
N GLU A 48 0.04 3.10 -19.44
CA GLU A 48 -0.46 3.57 -18.14
C GLU A 48 -1.05 2.41 -17.33
N ARG A 49 -1.89 1.57 -17.95
CA ARG A 49 -2.48 0.39 -17.29
C ARG A 49 -1.44 -0.61 -16.84
N ARG A 50 -0.42 -0.87 -17.68
CA ARG A 50 0.69 -1.78 -17.34
C ARG A 50 1.47 -1.25 -16.14
N VAL A 51 1.82 0.04 -16.13
CA VAL A 51 2.55 0.68 -15.04
C VAL A 51 1.71 0.72 -13.76
N ALA A 52 0.41 1.06 -13.85
CA ALA A 52 -0.50 1.08 -12.72
C ALA A 52 -0.64 -0.33 -12.10
N ALA A 53 -0.79 -1.37 -12.92
CA ALA A 53 -0.86 -2.75 -12.46
C ALA A 53 0.46 -3.22 -11.82
N ALA A 54 1.60 -3.00 -12.48
CA ALA A 54 2.91 -3.39 -11.95
C ALA A 54 3.24 -2.66 -10.64
N THR A 55 2.89 -1.38 -10.53
CA THR A 55 3.06 -0.59 -9.31
C THR A 55 2.17 -1.12 -8.20
N ALA A 56 0.88 -1.35 -8.46
CA ALA A 56 -0.04 -1.92 -7.49
C ALA A 56 0.42 -3.31 -7.01
N GLU A 57 0.93 -4.15 -7.91
CA GLU A 57 1.49 -5.46 -7.58
C GLU A 57 2.76 -5.36 -6.71
N ARG A 58 3.68 -4.45 -7.06
CA ARG A 58 4.91 -4.23 -6.28
C ARG A 58 4.62 -3.74 -4.87
N LEU A 59 3.65 -2.82 -4.70
CA LEU A 59 3.30 -2.27 -3.39
C LEU A 59 2.67 -3.33 -2.45
N VAL A 60 1.96 -4.31 -3.00
CA VAL A 60 1.27 -5.36 -2.20
C VAL A 60 2.02 -6.69 -2.14
N ALA A 61 3.15 -6.82 -2.84
CA ALA A 61 4.00 -8.00 -2.80
C ALA A 61 4.52 -8.24 -1.37
N ALA A 62 4.84 -9.49 -1.01
CA ALA A 62 5.30 -9.81 0.35
C ALA A 62 6.59 -9.08 0.75
N ASP A 63 7.44 -8.80 -0.22
CA ASP A 63 8.69 -8.03 -0.15
C ASP A 63 8.52 -6.61 -0.69
N GLY A 64 7.28 -6.13 -0.79
CA GLY A 64 6.93 -4.78 -1.21
C GLY A 64 7.36 -3.71 -0.19
N PRO A 65 7.60 -2.47 -0.62
CA PRO A 65 8.21 -1.43 0.23
C PRO A 65 7.35 -1.04 1.44
N ILE A 66 6.02 -1.20 1.32
CA ILE A 66 5.05 -0.86 2.37
C ILE A 66 4.29 -2.09 2.88
N ALA A 67 4.63 -3.29 2.40
CA ALA A 67 3.95 -4.52 2.78
C ALA A 67 4.57 -5.11 4.06
N GLU A 68 3.71 -5.55 4.98
CA GLU A 68 4.10 -6.45 6.07
C GLU A 68 4.17 -7.90 5.56
N ARG A 69 3.22 -8.24 4.67
CA ARG A 69 3.10 -9.52 3.98
C ARG A 69 2.23 -9.32 2.74
N ALA A 70 2.15 -10.32 1.87
CA ALA A 70 1.36 -10.21 0.64
C ALA A 70 -0.08 -9.74 0.93
N ASN A 71 -0.50 -8.64 0.28
CA ASN A 71 -1.80 -7.97 0.44
C ASN A 71 -2.11 -7.40 1.84
N VAL A 72 -1.13 -7.35 2.75
CA VAL A 72 -1.25 -6.68 4.07
C VAL A 72 -0.17 -5.62 4.18
N LEU A 73 -0.57 -4.37 4.15
CA LEU A 73 0.30 -3.21 4.26
C LEU A 73 0.60 -2.92 5.73
N ASN A 74 1.85 -2.52 6.02
CA ASN A 74 2.24 -2.04 7.33
C ASN A 74 1.81 -0.57 7.46
N GLY A 75 0.91 -0.26 8.39
CA GLY A 75 0.33 1.07 8.56
C GLY A 75 1.37 2.16 8.83
N SER A 76 2.38 1.88 9.64
CA SER A 76 3.46 2.85 9.91
C SER A 76 4.34 3.08 8.69
N ARG A 77 4.56 2.06 7.85
CA ARG A 77 5.28 2.25 6.57
C ARG A 77 4.44 3.02 5.56
N VAL A 78 3.13 2.78 5.51
CA VAL A 78 2.19 3.54 4.67
C VAL A 78 2.23 5.02 5.04
N ASP A 79 2.13 5.36 6.33
CA ASP A 79 2.15 6.76 6.80
C ASP A 79 3.46 7.49 6.51
N ALA A 80 4.58 6.76 6.48
CA ALA A 80 5.89 7.29 6.16
C ALA A 80 6.25 7.24 4.67
N PHE A 81 5.40 6.63 3.84
CA PHE A 81 5.66 6.49 2.41
C PHE A 81 5.30 7.77 1.68
N ASP A 82 6.10 8.14 0.69
CA ASP A 82 5.89 9.37 -0.07
C ASP A 82 6.28 9.18 -1.56
N GLY A 83 6.16 10.27 -2.33
CA GLY A 83 6.54 10.26 -3.74
C GLY A 83 8.02 9.97 -3.99
N THR A 84 8.92 10.33 -3.06
CA THR A 84 10.36 10.07 -3.21
C THR A 84 10.64 8.58 -3.04
N ALA A 85 10.08 7.98 -1.99
CA ALA A 85 10.12 6.54 -1.75
C ALA A 85 9.50 5.77 -2.93
N LEU A 86 8.36 6.23 -3.48
CA LEU A 86 7.73 5.60 -4.63
C LEU A 86 8.64 5.56 -5.87
N ARG A 87 9.29 6.67 -6.23
CA ARG A 87 10.21 6.70 -7.38
C ARG A 87 11.42 5.78 -7.19
N ASN A 88 11.93 5.69 -5.97
CA ASN A 88 13.10 4.87 -5.66
C ASN A 88 12.77 3.37 -5.65
N GLU A 89 11.64 3.00 -5.05
CA GLU A 89 11.25 1.60 -4.83
C GLU A 89 10.51 0.97 -6.03
N VAL A 90 9.95 1.81 -6.92
CA VAL A 90 9.22 1.36 -8.10
C VAL A 90 9.73 2.07 -9.36
N PRO A 91 10.87 1.63 -9.93
CA PRO A 91 11.48 2.27 -11.10
C PRO A 91 10.57 2.34 -12.34
N ALA A 92 9.57 1.45 -12.43
CA ALA A 92 8.57 1.47 -13.51
C ALA A 92 7.73 2.75 -13.56
N THR A 93 7.74 3.56 -12.50
CA THR A 93 7.05 4.85 -12.43
C THR A 93 7.84 6.01 -13.05
N ALA A 94 9.10 5.78 -13.44
CA ALA A 94 9.95 6.81 -14.03
C ALA A 94 9.34 7.34 -15.33
N GLY A 95 9.17 8.66 -15.41
CA GLY A 95 8.56 9.33 -16.57
C GLY A 95 7.04 9.47 -16.52
N TYR A 96 6.37 8.99 -15.47
CA TYR A 96 4.92 9.10 -15.30
C TYR A 96 4.54 9.92 -14.07
N GLY A 97 3.41 10.62 -14.15
CA GLY A 97 2.69 11.13 -12.97
C GLY A 97 1.95 9.97 -12.32
N VAL A 98 2.28 9.68 -11.05
CA VAL A 98 1.66 8.57 -10.30
C VAL A 98 1.05 9.09 -9.02
N GLU A 99 -0.18 8.69 -8.75
CA GLU A 99 -0.86 8.89 -7.48
C GLU A 99 -1.24 7.54 -6.86
N VAL A 100 -0.85 7.33 -5.60
CA VAL A 100 -1.20 6.16 -4.81
C VAL A 100 -2.12 6.62 -3.67
N THR A 101 -3.29 6.02 -3.56
CA THR A 101 -4.26 6.34 -2.49
C THR A 101 -4.75 5.09 -1.78
N LEU A 102 -5.16 5.24 -0.51
CA LEU A 102 -5.85 4.22 0.27
C LEU A 102 -7.21 4.77 0.71
N ASP A 103 -8.30 4.15 0.25
CA ASP A 103 -9.67 4.66 0.46
C ASP A 103 -9.86 6.13 0.00
N GLY A 104 -9.00 6.61 -0.92
CA GLY A 104 -9.01 7.99 -1.41
C GLY A 104 -8.03 8.92 -0.69
N ASP A 105 -7.45 8.51 0.44
CA ASP A 105 -6.41 9.29 1.12
C ASP A 105 -5.08 9.11 0.39
N THR A 106 -4.43 10.20 0.00
CA THR A 106 -3.16 10.18 -0.72
C THR A 106 -2.04 9.62 0.17
N VAL A 107 -1.41 8.55 -0.30
CA VAL A 107 -0.23 7.93 0.31
C VAL A 107 1.04 8.48 -0.34
N ALA A 108 1.09 8.51 -1.67
CA ALA A 108 2.25 9.01 -2.40
C ALA A 108 1.84 9.64 -3.73
N THR A 109 2.56 10.68 -4.14
CA THR A 109 2.40 11.29 -5.46
C THR A 109 3.74 11.66 -6.07
N THR A 110 3.95 11.35 -7.35
CA THR A 110 5.19 11.68 -8.07
C THR A 110 4.99 12.76 -9.14
N GLY A 111 3.74 13.14 -9.42
CA GLY A 111 3.36 14.10 -10.46
C GLY A 111 1.84 14.23 -10.55
N ASP A 112 1.34 14.89 -11.61
CA ASP A 112 -0.09 14.97 -11.89
C ASP A 112 -0.57 13.66 -12.52
N ALA A 113 -1.58 13.02 -11.91
CA ALA A 113 -2.19 11.79 -12.41
C ALA A 113 -3.70 11.95 -12.69
N THR A 114 -4.22 13.19 -12.72
CA THR A 114 -5.66 13.47 -12.65
C THR A 114 -6.48 12.84 -13.80
N ARG A 115 -5.87 12.66 -14.99
CA ARG A 115 -6.53 12.09 -16.17
C ARG A 115 -6.07 10.67 -16.48
N GLY A 116 -5.25 10.09 -15.61
CA GLY A 116 -4.60 8.82 -15.83
C GLY A 116 -5.49 7.59 -15.67
N THR A 117 -4.91 6.43 -15.96
CA THR A 117 -5.54 5.13 -15.75
C THR A 117 -5.38 4.67 -14.31
N THR A 118 -6.48 4.29 -13.65
CA THR A 118 -6.48 3.77 -12.27
C THR A 118 -6.58 2.25 -12.21
N MET A 119 -5.69 1.61 -11.43
CA MET A 119 -5.80 0.23 -10.97
C MET A 119 -6.20 0.20 -9.50
N ARG A 120 -7.15 -0.68 -9.12
CA ARG A 120 -7.64 -0.79 -7.74
C ARG A 120 -7.47 -2.20 -7.18
N ARG A 121 -7.17 -2.30 -5.88
CA ARG A 121 -7.06 -3.57 -5.16
C ARG A 121 -7.56 -3.45 -3.73
N LEU A 122 -8.24 -4.49 -3.24
CA LEU A 122 -8.57 -4.60 -1.83
C LEU A 122 -7.36 -5.13 -1.05
N VAL A 123 -6.94 -4.39 -0.03
CA VAL A 123 -5.81 -4.73 0.84
C VAL A 123 -6.23 -4.67 2.31
N LEU A 124 -5.42 -5.26 3.18
CA LEU A 124 -5.48 -5.01 4.62
C LEU A 124 -4.39 -4.01 4.99
N VAL A 125 -4.68 -3.06 5.86
CA VAL A 125 -3.67 -2.22 6.51
C VAL A 125 -3.59 -2.68 7.96
N GLU A 126 -2.40 -3.09 8.38
CA GLU A 126 -2.10 -3.60 9.71
C GLU A 126 -1.36 -2.55 10.55
N TRP A 127 -1.92 -2.27 11.72
CA TRP A 127 -1.35 -1.43 12.75
C TRP A 127 -0.98 -2.28 13.95
N THR A 128 0.22 -2.10 14.49
CA THR A 128 0.70 -2.85 15.65
C THR A 128 0.71 -1.97 16.88
N ASP A 129 -0.17 -2.27 17.83
CA ASP A 129 -0.16 -1.61 19.14
C ASP A 129 0.82 -2.33 20.07
N ARG A 130 1.87 -1.63 20.48
CA ARG A 130 2.76 -2.10 21.55
C ARG A 130 2.23 -1.67 22.91
N ARG A 131 2.09 -2.62 23.83
CA ARG A 131 1.66 -2.37 25.20
C ARG A 131 2.63 -3.00 26.18
N THR A 132 2.85 -2.31 27.30
CA THR A 132 3.64 -2.81 28.42
C THR A 132 2.73 -2.94 29.63
N VAL A 133 2.82 -4.07 30.32
CA VAL A 133 2.08 -4.34 31.54
C VAL A 133 3.03 -4.88 32.60
N ASP A 134 2.78 -4.45 33.83
CA ASP A 134 3.36 -5.05 35.01
C ASP A 134 2.25 -5.83 35.73
N PRO A 135 2.35 -7.18 35.82
CA PRO A 135 1.23 -7.98 36.28
C PRO A 135 0.99 -7.85 37.79
N GLY A 136 2.00 -7.43 38.57
CA GLY A 136 1.94 -7.34 40.04
C GLY A 136 1.40 -8.61 40.73
N SER A 137 1.49 -9.75 40.04
CA SER A 137 0.85 -11.00 40.41
C SER A 137 1.43 -12.16 39.62
N ARG A 138 1.23 -13.39 40.12
CA ARG A 138 1.78 -14.61 39.50
C ARG A 138 1.12 -14.98 38.17
N ARG A 139 0.03 -14.32 37.78
CA ARG A 139 -0.76 -14.69 36.61
C ARG A 139 -1.25 -13.45 35.88
N VAL A 140 -1.14 -13.48 34.56
CA VAL A 140 -1.65 -12.41 33.71
C VAL A 140 -2.25 -12.99 32.44
N THR A 141 -3.31 -12.35 31.98
CA THR A 141 -3.99 -12.74 30.74
C THR A 141 -3.74 -11.67 29.70
N LEU A 142 -3.16 -12.05 28.58
CA LEU A 142 -2.96 -11.19 27.44
C LEU A 142 -4.15 -11.25 26.49
N PRO A 143 -4.47 -10.14 25.79
CA PRO A 143 -5.53 -10.14 24.80
C PRO A 143 -5.24 -11.15 23.69
N ARG A 144 -6.31 -11.58 23.00
CA ARG A 144 -6.18 -12.37 21.76
C ARG A 144 -5.37 -11.58 20.73
N ARG A 145 -4.73 -12.30 19.81
CA ARG A 145 -3.88 -11.76 18.73
C ARG A 145 -2.49 -11.28 19.14
N ALA A 146 -2.10 -11.37 20.43
CA ALA A 146 -0.70 -11.18 20.76
C ALA A 146 0.15 -12.26 20.05
N THR A 147 1.06 -11.83 19.18
CA THR A 147 1.89 -12.70 18.34
C THR A 147 3.19 -13.10 19.05
N GLY A 148 3.68 -12.24 19.93
CA GLY A 148 4.86 -12.48 20.74
C GLY A 148 4.87 -11.58 21.97
N VAL A 149 5.73 -11.94 22.93
CA VAL A 149 5.97 -11.16 24.14
C VAL A 149 7.45 -11.02 24.40
N THR A 150 7.85 -9.86 24.87
CA THR A 150 9.13 -9.65 25.54
C THR A 150 8.87 -9.56 27.02
N VAL A 151 9.52 -10.42 27.80
CA VAL A 151 9.36 -10.48 29.25
C VAL A 151 10.69 -10.17 29.89
N THR A 152 10.71 -9.15 30.75
CA THR A 152 11.87 -8.78 31.56
C THR A 152 11.61 -9.20 32.99
N PHE A 153 12.51 -10.01 33.54
CA PHE A 153 12.50 -10.45 34.93
C PHE A 153 13.54 -9.68 35.73
N SER A 154 13.09 -8.97 36.74
CA SER A 154 13.92 -8.22 37.69
C SER A 154 13.41 -8.44 39.12
N PRO A 155 13.32 -9.71 39.58
CA PRO A 155 12.71 -10.02 40.87
C PRO A 155 13.48 -9.34 42.01
N SER A 156 12.75 -8.61 42.84
CA SER A 156 13.25 -7.95 44.06
C SER A 156 13.24 -8.87 45.29
N GLY A 157 12.46 -9.96 45.23
CA GLY A 157 12.30 -10.97 46.28
C GLY A 157 12.69 -12.38 45.81
N ALA A 158 11.83 -13.36 46.10
CA ALA A 158 12.11 -14.75 45.74
C ALA A 158 12.26 -14.97 44.22
N PRO A 159 13.18 -15.86 43.78
CA PRO A 159 13.45 -16.06 42.38
C PRO A 159 12.26 -16.67 41.65
N ILE A 160 11.92 -16.08 40.51
CA ILE A 160 10.96 -16.64 39.56
C ILE A 160 11.68 -17.68 38.72
N ARG A 161 11.35 -18.96 38.86
CA ARG A 161 12.12 -20.05 38.21
C ARG A 161 11.55 -20.48 36.87
N THR A 162 10.23 -20.40 36.72
CA THR A 162 9.55 -20.91 35.53
C THR A 162 8.50 -19.93 35.08
N MET A 163 8.43 -19.71 33.77
CA MET A 163 7.30 -19.06 33.12
C MET A 163 6.56 -20.08 32.26
N ARG A 164 5.25 -20.19 32.50
CA ARG A 164 4.33 -20.99 31.70
C ARG A 164 3.45 -20.10 30.85
N VAL A 165 3.17 -20.56 29.64
CA VAL A 165 2.24 -19.93 28.70
C VAL A 165 1.22 -21.00 28.30
N ASN A 166 -0.04 -20.79 28.67
CA ASN A 166 -1.12 -21.77 28.48
C ASN A 166 -0.72 -23.16 29.01
N ASP A 167 -0.23 -23.21 30.24
CA ASP A 167 0.23 -24.41 30.95
C ASP A 167 1.50 -25.09 30.39
N GLN A 168 2.05 -24.58 29.28
CA GLN A 168 3.32 -25.04 28.71
C GLN A 168 4.48 -24.23 29.26
N VAL A 169 5.54 -24.91 29.73
CA VAL A 169 6.78 -24.24 30.14
C VAL A 169 7.44 -23.60 28.92
N ARG A 170 7.68 -22.29 28.98
CA ARG A 170 8.38 -21.53 27.95
C ARG A 170 9.77 -21.11 28.38
N LEU A 171 9.93 -20.73 29.64
CA LEU A 171 11.21 -20.39 30.24
C LEU A 171 11.35 -21.14 31.55
N HIS A 172 12.55 -21.64 31.81
CA HIS A 172 12.89 -22.29 33.06
C HIS A 172 14.37 -22.10 33.39
N ASN A 173 14.66 -21.73 34.64
CA ASN A 173 16.01 -21.67 35.18
C ASN A 173 15.97 -21.99 36.69
N ASP A 174 16.74 -22.98 37.11
CA ASP A 174 16.83 -23.43 38.51
C ASP A 174 17.40 -22.36 39.45
N THR A 175 18.24 -21.44 38.97
CA THR A 175 18.75 -20.34 39.79
C THR A 175 17.83 -19.11 39.79
N GLY A 176 16.78 -19.10 38.96
CA GLY A 176 15.90 -17.97 38.73
C GLY A 176 16.08 -17.33 37.34
N LEU A 177 14.99 -16.84 36.80
CA LEU A 177 14.91 -16.07 35.57
C LEU A 177 15.25 -14.61 35.89
N GLN A 178 16.24 -14.07 35.19
CA GLN A 178 16.66 -12.67 35.28
C GLN A 178 17.02 -12.15 33.89
N GLY A 179 16.71 -10.88 33.62
CA GLY A 179 16.93 -10.25 32.32
C GLY A 179 15.75 -10.40 31.37
N THR A 180 15.99 -10.15 30.09
CA THR A 180 14.94 -10.01 29.06
C THR A 180 14.91 -11.21 28.11
N TYR A 181 13.71 -11.73 27.85
CA TYR A 181 13.47 -12.90 27.01
C TYR A 181 12.35 -12.62 26.01
N ALA A 182 12.54 -13.03 24.75
CA ALA A 182 11.49 -13.05 23.74
C ALA A 182 10.82 -14.43 23.70
N VAL A 183 9.49 -14.45 23.68
CA VAL A 183 8.70 -15.68 23.63
C VAL A 183 7.59 -15.53 22.60
N ASP A 184 7.59 -16.44 21.62
CA ASP A 184 6.54 -16.51 20.61
C ASP A 184 5.22 -17.03 21.20
N LEU A 185 4.13 -16.39 20.80
CA LEU A 185 2.78 -16.76 21.21
C LEU A 185 1.98 -17.32 20.04
N THR A 186 0.94 -18.08 20.35
CA THR A 186 -0.05 -18.48 19.35
C THR A 186 -1.16 -17.42 19.28
N PRO A 187 -1.29 -16.67 18.18
CA PRO A 187 -2.13 -15.46 18.13
C PRO A 187 -3.64 -15.75 18.18
N TYR A 188 -4.06 -16.99 17.93
CA TYR A 188 -5.48 -17.36 17.81
C TYR A 188 -6.16 -17.68 19.14
N ARG A 189 -5.46 -17.62 20.27
CA ARG A 189 -6.01 -17.92 21.59
C ARG A 189 -5.73 -16.78 22.56
N THR A 190 -6.60 -16.65 23.56
CA THR A 190 -6.29 -15.82 24.73
C THR A 190 -5.10 -16.48 25.43
N THR A 191 -4.06 -15.72 25.72
CA THR A 191 -2.83 -16.27 26.30
C THR A 191 -2.80 -16.00 27.80
N ARG A 192 -2.71 -17.07 28.59
CA ARG A 192 -2.46 -16.99 30.03
C ARG A 192 -0.99 -17.23 30.30
N ILE A 193 -0.35 -16.29 30.99
CA ILE A 193 1.03 -16.42 31.48
C ILE A 193 0.98 -16.65 32.98
N GLU A 194 1.76 -17.61 33.47
CA GLU A 194 1.91 -17.92 34.89
C GLU A 194 3.39 -18.00 35.28
N PHE A 195 3.72 -17.40 36.42
CA PHE A 195 5.06 -17.34 36.99
C PHE A 195 5.14 -18.25 38.22
N GLN A 196 6.11 -19.16 38.23
CA GLN A 196 6.38 -20.04 39.36
C GLN A 196 7.47 -19.43 40.24
N THR A 197 7.07 -19.03 41.45
CA THR A 197 7.94 -18.49 42.49
C THR A 197 7.39 -18.88 43.87
N PRO A 198 8.24 -19.08 44.90
CA PRO A 198 7.81 -19.32 46.28
C PRO A 198 6.93 -18.21 46.86
N ASP A 199 7.20 -16.95 46.50
CA ASP A 199 6.53 -15.74 47.03
C ASP A 199 5.66 -15.05 45.97
N THR A 200 4.90 -14.03 46.34
CA THR A 200 4.11 -13.26 45.37
C THR A 200 5.01 -12.51 44.40
N VAL A 201 4.59 -12.42 43.14
CA VAL A 201 5.18 -11.46 42.19
C VAL A 201 4.60 -10.09 42.53
N THR A 202 5.46 -9.10 42.71
CA THR A 202 5.10 -7.70 42.95
C THR A 202 5.32 -6.86 41.70
N GLU A 203 4.78 -5.65 41.72
CA GLU A 203 5.01 -4.68 40.63
C GLU A 203 6.50 -4.36 40.53
N GLY A 204 7.06 -4.42 39.34
CA GLY A 204 8.49 -4.24 39.04
C GLY A 204 9.27 -5.55 38.90
N ASP A 205 8.78 -6.66 39.44
CA ASP A 205 9.48 -7.96 39.36
C ASP A 205 9.43 -8.55 37.93
N VAL A 206 8.35 -8.27 37.20
CA VAL A 206 8.15 -8.73 35.83
C VAL A 206 7.52 -7.63 34.98
N THR A 207 8.18 -7.27 33.88
CA THR A 207 7.60 -6.38 32.88
C THR A 207 7.32 -7.18 31.61
N ILE A 208 6.09 -7.11 31.10
CA ILE A 208 5.69 -7.79 29.87
C ILE A 208 5.35 -6.75 28.82
N THR A 209 6.08 -6.75 27.73
CA THR A 209 5.77 -5.98 26.53
C THR A 209 5.21 -6.91 25.47
N TYR A 210 4.05 -6.59 24.91
CA TYR A 210 3.40 -7.39 23.88
C TYR A 210 2.86 -6.50 22.77
N GLU A 211 2.71 -7.10 21.60
CA GLU A 211 2.23 -6.43 20.39
C GLU A 211 0.91 -7.04 19.94
N THR A 212 -0.06 -6.19 19.60
CA THR A 212 -1.36 -6.65 19.10
C THR A 212 -1.62 -6.04 17.72
N PRO A 213 -1.60 -6.85 16.65
CA PRO A 213 -1.93 -6.36 15.31
C PRO A 213 -3.44 -6.10 15.19
N ARG A 214 -3.77 -5.02 14.50
CA ARG A 214 -5.11 -4.60 14.13
C ARG A 214 -5.16 -4.37 12.63
N THR A 215 -6.07 -5.04 11.95
CA THR A 215 -6.18 -4.96 10.49
C THR A 215 -7.47 -4.27 10.08
N THR A 216 -7.39 -3.36 9.12
CA THR A 216 -8.56 -2.73 8.47
C THR A 216 -8.51 -2.95 6.97
N LYS A 217 -9.65 -3.27 6.35
CA LYS A 217 -9.75 -3.39 4.89
C LYS A 217 -9.74 -1.99 4.26
N ARG A 218 -8.93 -1.79 3.23
CA ARG A 218 -8.80 -0.55 2.46
C ARG A 218 -8.71 -0.85 0.97
N ALA A 219 -9.16 0.07 0.12
CA ALA A 219 -8.97 0.04 -1.32
C ALA A 219 -7.70 0.82 -1.69
N LEU A 220 -6.65 0.10 -2.08
CA LEU A 220 -5.47 0.68 -2.70
C LEU A 220 -5.82 1.06 -4.14
N SER A 221 -5.61 2.32 -4.51
CA SER A 221 -5.72 2.79 -5.89
C SER A 221 -4.37 3.33 -6.35
N VAL A 222 -3.97 2.96 -7.56
CA VAL A 222 -2.80 3.53 -8.24
C VAL A 222 -3.27 4.13 -9.56
N THR A 223 -3.13 5.44 -9.70
CA THR A 223 -3.44 6.18 -10.93
C THR A 223 -2.16 6.60 -11.61
N VAL A 224 -2.06 6.39 -12.92
CA VAL A 224 -0.85 6.70 -13.71
C VAL A 224 -1.23 7.49 -14.94
N ASP A 225 -0.55 8.61 -15.17
CA ASP A 225 -0.70 9.51 -16.33
C ASP A 225 0.69 9.81 -16.93
N ALA A 226 0.74 10.03 -18.25
CA ALA A 226 1.99 10.18 -19.03
C ALA A 226 2.14 11.57 -19.66
#